data_AF-A0A941IJ58-F1
#
_entry.id   AF-A0A941IJ58-F1
#
_cell.length_a   1.000
_cell.length_b   1.000
_cell.length_c   1.000
_cell.angle_alpha   90.00
_cell.angle_beta   90.00
_cell.angle_gamma   90.00
#
_symmetry.space_group_name_H-M   'P 1'
#
loop_
_entity.id
_entity.type
_entity.pdbx_description
1 polymer ?
#
loop_
_entity_poly.entity_id
_entity_poly.type
_entity_poly.pdbx_seq_one_letter_code
_entity_poly.pdbx_strand_id
1 'polypeptide(L)'
;MEATSAMTRDGGTDEAMAAAVGDAAAALGDALRHGDERHVPAELNTVRLAARLRAVADAALQLSVDRARAVGHTWQEIGDALGTSRQAAFQRFGKPVHPRTGAPMTVNPLPDAGRLALEVLEAWMSGRDDELIAKFDDTMRAQLPPDKLAQTWPQLTSLVGAYESCGDPVARPFGEHTIVNVPLEFEGGPMTGRVVFDADGRIAGLFVLRPGV
;
A
#
# COMPACT_ATOMS: atom_id res chain seq x y z
N MET A 1 34.70 17.38 20.38
CA MET A 1 35.09 15.95 20.39
C MET A 1 33.94 15.21 19.75
N GLU A 2 34.01 15.12 18.43
CA GLU A 2 32.97 14.56 17.56
C GLU A 2 32.96 13.03 17.67
N ALA A 3 31.77 12.45 17.75
CA ALA A 3 31.55 11.03 17.51
C ALA A 3 30.68 10.90 16.26
N THR A 4 31.34 10.94 15.11
CA THR A 4 30.76 10.62 13.79
C THR A 4 30.55 9.11 13.73
N SER A 5 29.37 8.66 14.16
CA SER A 5 28.98 7.25 14.02
C SER A 5 28.58 7.01 12.56
N ALA A 6 29.59 6.76 11.71
CA ALA A 6 29.40 6.28 10.35
C ALA A 6 28.70 4.92 10.42
N MET A 7 27.41 4.89 10.09
CA MET A 7 26.67 3.65 9.80
C MET A 7 27.43 2.89 8.71
N THR A 8 28.06 1.80 9.13
CA THR A 8 28.84 0.89 8.29
C THR A 8 27.97 0.42 7.13
N ARG A 9 28.45 0.56 5.88
CA ARG A 9 27.86 -0.12 4.73
C ARG A 9 27.70 -1.60 5.07
N ASP A 10 26.49 -2.12 4.97
CA ASP A 10 26.29 -3.56 5.03
C ASP A 10 26.74 -4.16 3.70
N GLY A 11 28.04 -4.41 3.57
CA GLY A 11 28.66 -4.87 2.32
C GLY A 11 28.00 -6.12 1.73
N GLY A 12 27.37 -6.96 2.56
CA GLY A 12 26.65 -8.14 2.11
C GLY A 12 25.37 -7.83 1.33
N THR A 13 24.59 -6.82 1.74
CA THR A 13 23.40 -6.40 0.99
C THR A 13 23.76 -5.61 -0.27
N ASP A 14 24.83 -4.82 -0.24
CA ASP A 14 25.37 -4.13 -1.42
C ASP A 14 25.79 -5.12 -2.51
N GLU A 15 26.55 -6.15 -2.14
CA GLU A 15 27.08 -7.13 -3.08
C GLU A 15 25.98 -8.03 -3.65
N ALA A 16 25.03 -8.46 -2.82
CA ALA A 16 23.86 -9.22 -3.26
C ALA A 16 22.98 -8.42 -4.23
N MET A 17 22.75 -7.13 -3.96
CA MET A 17 21.97 -6.26 -4.85
C MET A 17 22.70 -6.02 -6.18
N ALA A 18 24.02 -5.79 -6.14
CA ALA A 18 24.83 -5.62 -7.35
C ALA A 18 24.81 -6.88 -8.23
N ALA A 19 24.95 -8.06 -7.63
CA ALA A 19 24.82 -9.35 -8.34
C ALA A 19 23.43 -9.52 -8.96
N ALA A 20 22.36 -9.24 -8.19
CA ALA A 20 20.99 -9.37 -8.67
C ALA A 20 20.68 -8.46 -9.88
N VAL A 21 21.17 -7.20 -9.85
CA VAL A 21 21.04 -6.27 -10.98
C VAL A 21 21.80 -6.80 -12.20
N GLY A 22 23.04 -7.26 -11.99
CA GLY A 22 23.89 -7.81 -13.06
C GLY A 22 23.25 -9.03 -13.73
N ASP A 23 22.77 -9.99 -12.95
CA ASP A 23 22.13 -11.21 -13.44
C ASP A 23 20.85 -10.92 -14.22
N ALA A 24 20.01 -10.02 -13.72
CA ALA A 24 18.77 -9.65 -14.40
C ALA A 24 19.04 -8.92 -15.72
N ALA A 25 20.05 -8.05 -15.75
CA ALA A 25 20.44 -7.33 -16.96
C ALA A 25 21.07 -8.26 -18.01
N ALA A 26 21.94 -9.18 -17.58
CA ALA A 26 22.55 -10.19 -18.46
C ALA A 26 21.47 -11.09 -19.09
N ALA A 27 20.56 -11.64 -18.28
CA ALA A 27 19.49 -12.51 -18.75
C ALA A 27 18.57 -11.83 -19.78
N LEU A 28 18.19 -10.57 -19.54
CA LEU A 28 17.41 -9.80 -20.53
C LEU A 28 18.22 -9.52 -21.80
N GLY A 29 19.49 -9.14 -21.66
CA GLY A 29 20.38 -8.89 -22.80
C GLY A 29 20.54 -10.11 -23.69
N ASP A 30 20.70 -11.29 -23.11
CA ASP A 30 20.82 -12.55 -23.85
C ASP A 30 19.52 -12.88 -24.59
N ALA A 31 18.36 -12.75 -23.92
CA ALA A 31 17.06 -12.95 -24.54
C ALA A 31 16.81 -11.99 -25.73
N LEU A 32 17.24 -10.73 -25.61
CA LEU A 32 17.12 -9.74 -26.69
C LEU A 32 18.06 -9.99 -27.87
N ARG A 33 19.29 -10.47 -27.61
CA ARG A 33 20.29 -10.70 -28.66
C ARG A 33 20.04 -11.95 -29.47
N HIS A 34 19.58 -13.01 -28.81
CA HIS A 34 19.40 -14.30 -29.47
C HIS A 34 18.04 -14.42 -30.12
N GLY A 35 17.03 -13.66 -29.66
CA GLY A 35 15.65 -13.85 -30.09
C GLY A 35 15.20 -15.28 -29.85
N ASP A 36 13.93 -15.60 -30.10
CA ASP A 36 13.52 -16.99 -30.08
C ASP A 36 13.37 -17.52 -31.49
N GLU A 37 14.27 -18.41 -31.88
CA GLU A 37 14.15 -19.10 -33.14
C GLU A 37 12.94 -20.07 -33.15
N ARG A 38 12.30 -20.37 -32.00
CA ARG A 38 11.21 -21.38 -31.94
C ARG A 38 10.12 -21.12 -30.86
N HIS A 39 9.04 -20.44 -31.28
CA HIS A 39 7.66 -20.34 -30.71
C HIS A 39 7.31 -19.18 -29.73
N VAL A 40 6.03 -18.80 -29.79
CA VAL A 40 5.30 -17.76 -29.03
C VAL A 40 5.47 -17.75 -27.47
N PRO A 41 5.96 -18.80 -26.76
CA PRO A 41 6.29 -18.71 -25.34
C PRO A 41 7.49 -17.80 -24.98
N ALA A 42 8.41 -17.52 -25.91
CA ALA A 42 9.65 -16.83 -25.57
C ALA A 42 9.61 -15.30 -25.67
N GLU A 43 8.71 -14.71 -26.43
CA GLU A 43 8.48 -13.26 -26.41
C GLU A 43 7.91 -12.86 -25.04
N LEU A 44 7.03 -13.69 -24.47
CA LEU A 44 6.55 -13.54 -23.10
C LEU A 44 7.67 -13.75 -22.07
N ASN A 45 8.67 -14.57 -22.36
CA ASN A 45 9.86 -14.70 -21.52
C ASN A 45 10.68 -13.40 -21.50
N THR A 46 10.90 -12.77 -22.65
CA THR A 46 11.57 -11.45 -22.73
C THR A 46 10.80 -10.40 -21.94
N VAL A 47 9.46 -10.38 -22.01
CA VAL A 47 8.61 -9.48 -21.20
C VAL A 47 8.79 -9.75 -19.70
N ARG A 48 8.82 -11.02 -19.28
CA ARG A 48 9.04 -11.40 -17.87
C ARG A 48 10.43 -10.99 -17.38
N LEU A 49 11.47 -11.17 -18.20
CA LEU A 49 12.84 -10.77 -17.87
C LEU A 49 12.97 -9.25 -17.77
N ALA A 50 12.32 -8.50 -18.66
CA ALA A 50 12.26 -7.04 -18.58
C ALA A 50 11.55 -6.56 -17.31
N ALA A 51 10.43 -7.20 -16.94
CA ALA A 51 9.71 -6.90 -15.71
C ALA A 51 10.57 -7.21 -14.47
N ARG A 52 11.32 -8.33 -14.48
CA ARG A 52 12.26 -8.68 -13.40
C ARG A 52 13.38 -7.65 -13.26
N LEU A 53 14.02 -7.25 -14.37
CA LEU A 53 15.05 -6.21 -14.34
C LEU A 53 14.51 -4.90 -13.76
N ARG A 54 13.31 -4.47 -14.18
CA ARG A 54 12.66 -3.29 -13.62
C ARG A 54 12.47 -3.41 -12.10
N ALA A 55 11.94 -4.53 -11.62
CA ALA A 55 11.72 -4.74 -10.18
C ALA A 55 13.02 -4.71 -9.37
N VAL A 56 14.10 -5.33 -9.87
CA VAL A 56 15.42 -5.31 -9.21
C VAL A 56 16.04 -3.91 -9.26
N ALA A 57 15.91 -3.20 -10.38
CA ALA A 57 16.38 -1.82 -10.52
C ALA A 57 15.64 -0.86 -9.59
N ASP A 58 14.32 -1.00 -9.45
CA ASP A 58 13.51 -0.22 -8.51
C ASP A 58 13.94 -0.47 -7.06
N ALA A 59 14.21 -1.72 -6.69
CA ALA A 59 14.72 -2.08 -5.36
C ALA A 59 16.12 -1.49 -5.10
N ALA A 60 17.03 -1.59 -6.07
CA ALA A 60 18.35 -0.99 -5.99
C ALA A 60 18.28 0.54 -5.88
N LEU A 61 17.33 1.16 -6.56
CA LEU A 61 17.10 2.60 -6.48
C LEU A 61 16.58 3.02 -5.10
N GLN A 62 15.58 2.33 -4.54
CA GLN A 62 15.11 2.59 -3.17
C GLN A 62 16.25 2.46 -2.15
N LEU A 63 17.07 1.41 -2.26
CA LEU A 63 18.23 1.19 -1.40
C LEU A 63 19.25 2.33 -1.52
N SER A 64 19.50 2.80 -2.75
CA SER A 64 20.40 3.93 -3.00
C SER A 64 19.87 5.23 -2.41
N VAL A 65 18.56 5.47 -2.51
CA VAL A 65 17.89 6.65 -1.91
C VAL A 65 17.91 6.58 -0.38
N ASP A 66 17.61 5.42 0.22
CA ASP A 66 17.69 5.21 1.67
C ASP A 66 19.09 5.50 2.20
N ARG A 67 20.13 5.08 1.47
CA ARG A 67 21.53 5.39 1.79
C ARG A 67 21.85 6.87 1.66
N ALA A 68 21.42 7.51 0.57
CA ALA A 68 21.61 8.95 0.38
C ALA A 68 20.99 9.75 1.54
N ARG A 69 19.79 9.35 1.99
CA ARG A 69 19.13 9.93 3.16
C ARG A 69 19.91 9.67 4.45
N ALA A 70 20.45 8.47 4.64
CA ALA A 70 21.21 8.11 5.84
C ALA A 70 22.51 8.91 6.02
N VAL A 71 23.15 9.32 4.91
CA VAL A 71 24.35 10.19 4.94
C VAL A 71 24.03 11.68 4.90
N GLY A 72 22.74 12.06 4.91
CA GLY A 72 22.28 13.44 5.07
C GLY A 72 21.83 14.18 3.80
N HIS A 73 21.86 13.55 2.62
CA HIS A 73 21.37 14.21 1.39
C HIS A 73 19.88 14.55 1.50
N THR A 74 19.51 15.71 0.97
CA THR A 74 18.16 16.26 0.99
C THR A 74 17.28 15.66 -0.11
N TRP A 75 15.95 15.74 0.08
CA TRP A 75 14.99 15.38 -0.96
C TRP A 75 15.10 16.23 -2.23
N GLN A 76 15.67 17.43 -2.14
CA GLN A 76 15.96 18.26 -3.30
C GLN A 76 17.08 17.63 -4.13
N GLU A 77 18.23 17.33 -3.51
CA GLU A 77 19.37 16.71 -4.21
C GLU A 77 18.99 15.34 -4.80
N ILE A 78 18.18 14.55 -4.09
CA ILE A 78 17.66 13.27 -4.61
C ILE A 78 16.71 13.49 -5.79
N GLY A 79 15.83 14.50 -5.73
CA GLY A 79 14.95 14.87 -6.84
C GLY A 79 15.74 15.30 -8.07
N ASP A 80 16.74 16.15 -7.89
CA ASP A 80 17.62 16.65 -8.96
C ASP A 80 18.37 15.48 -9.64
N ALA A 81 18.92 14.55 -8.85
CA ALA A 81 19.57 13.34 -9.38
C ALA A 81 18.62 12.42 -10.17
N LEU A 82 17.33 12.44 -9.84
CA LEU A 82 16.28 11.66 -10.51
C LEU A 82 15.60 12.41 -11.66
N GLY A 83 15.94 13.67 -11.90
CA GLY A 83 15.26 14.52 -12.87
C GLY A 83 13.80 14.81 -12.51
N THR A 84 13.46 14.82 -11.22
CA THR A 84 12.10 15.04 -10.71
C THR A 84 12.06 16.11 -9.61
N SER A 85 10.88 16.55 -9.20
CA SER A 85 10.76 17.54 -8.13
C SER A 85 11.08 16.94 -6.75
N ARG A 86 11.51 17.77 -5.80
CA ARG A 86 11.66 17.38 -4.38
C ARG A 86 10.43 16.67 -3.84
N GLN A 87 9.25 17.20 -4.15
CA GLN A 87 7.97 16.64 -3.68
C GLN A 87 7.71 15.27 -4.31
N ALA A 88 7.99 15.09 -5.61
CA ALA A 88 7.85 13.79 -6.27
C ALA A 88 8.84 12.75 -5.72
N ALA A 89 10.09 13.17 -5.44
CA ALA A 89 11.07 12.30 -4.79
C ALA A 89 10.63 11.90 -3.37
N PHE A 90 10.16 12.85 -2.56
CA PHE A 90 9.64 12.56 -1.22
C PHE A 90 8.41 11.65 -1.25
N GLN A 91 7.48 11.87 -2.18
CA GLN A 91 6.30 11.02 -2.32
C GLN A 91 6.65 9.59 -2.76
N ARG A 92 7.66 9.44 -3.64
CA ARG A 92 8.06 8.13 -4.17
C ARG A 92 8.93 7.31 -3.22
N PHE A 93 9.83 7.96 -2.49
CA PHE A 93 10.86 7.26 -1.69
C PHE A 93 10.87 7.63 -0.21
N GLY A 94 10.16 8.69 0.19
CA GLY A 94 10.10 9.13 1.56
C GLY A 94 9.29 8.18 2.42
N LYS A 95 9.84 7.81 3.58
CA LYS A 95 9.08 7.24 4.69
C LYS A 95 8.44 8.43 5.42
N PRO A 96 7.11 8.54 5.51
CA PRO A 96 6.49 9.57 6.33
C PRO A 96 7.10 9.52 7.74
N VAL A 97 7.51 10.67 8.25
CA VAL A 97 8.04 10.79 9.61
C VAL A 97 7.04 11.61 10.39
N HIS A 98 6.62 11.08 11.54
CA HIS A 98 5.59 11.74 12.33
C HIS A 98 6.12 13.09 12.86
N PRO A 99 5.49 14.23 12.56
CA PRO A 99 6.07 15.57 12.77
C PRO A 99 6.33 15.93 14.25
N ARG A 100 5.66 15.23 15.18
CA ARG A 100 5.82 15.44 16.63
C ARG A 100 6.83 14.52 17.29
N THR A 101 7.18 13.39 16.68
CA THR A 101 7.96 12.32 17.34
C THR A 101 9.20 11.89 16.57
N GLY A 102 9.33 12.25 15.28
CA GLY A 102 10.49 11.91 14.45
C GLY A 102 10.65 10.42 14.16
N ALA A 103 9.69 9.59 14.57
CA ALA A 103 9.73 8.15 14.36
C ALA A 103 9.49 7.81 12.87
N PRO A 104 10.25 6.87 12.29
CA PRO A 104 9.99 6.37 10.95
C PRO A 104 8.66 5.62 10.92
N MET A 105 7.72 6.05 10.06
CA MET A 105 6.50 5.30 9.82
C MET A 105 6.82 4.11 8.90
N THR A 106 7.13 2.97 9.50
CA THR A 106 7.11 1.69 8.80
C THR A 106 5.64 1.29 8.70
N VAL A 107 4.99 1.55 7.55
CA VAL A 107 3.57 1.21 7.35
C VAL A 107 3.46 -0.29 7.07
N ASN A 108 3.63 -1.10 8.12
CA ASN A 108 3.12 -2.46 8.10
C ASN A 108 1.59 -2.33 8.16
N PRO A 109 0.81 -2.98 7.28
CA PRO A 109 -0.64 -3.00 7.45
C PRO A 109 -0.97 -3.43 8.88
N LEU A 110 -1.96 -2.76 9.48
CA LEU A 110 -2.42 -3.05 10.83
C LEU A 110 -2.53 -4.58 11.01
N PRO A 111 -1.87 -5.18 12.02
CA PRO A 111 -2.00 -6.62 12.27
C PRO A 111 -3.49 -7.00 12.36
N ASP A 112 -3.88 -8.09 11.72
CA ASP A 112 -5.26 -8.56 11.63
C ASP A 112 -6.27 -7.57 10.98
N ALA A 113 -5.82 -6.60 10.19
CA ALA A 113 -6.71 -5.62 9.55
C ALA A 113 -7.90 -6.25 8.81
N GLY A 114 -7.68 -7.40 8.15
CA GLY A 114 -8.73 -8.16 7.48
C GLY A 114 -9.84 -8.61 8.43
N ARG A 115 -9.47 -9.19 9.58
CA ARG A 115 -10.44 -9.60 10.62
C ARG A 115 -11.17 -8.40 11.21
N LEU A 116 -10.45 -7.33 11.51
CA LEU A 116 -11.05 -6.11 12.06
C LEU A 116 -12.05 -5.47 11.08
N ALA A 117 -11.75 -5.47 9.78
CA ALA A 117 -12.67 -4.96 8.77
C ALA A 117 -13.97 -5.79 8.68
N LEU A 118 -13.86 -7.12 8.79
CA LEU A 118 -15.02 -8.00 8.82
C LEU A 118 -15.89 -7.73 10.07
N GLU A 119 -15.27 -7.58 11.25
CA GLU A 119 -15.99 -7.23 12.49
C GLU A 119 -16.72 -5.89 12.38
N VAL A 120 -16.08 -4.89 11.76
CA VAL A 120 -16.66 -3.57 11.50
C VAL A 120 -17.87 -3.67 10.57
N LEU A 121 -17.74 -4.38 9.46
CA LEU A 121 -18.84 -4.55 8.51
C LEU A 121 -19.99 -5.34 9.15
N GLU A 122 -19.70 -6.42 9.88
CA GLU A 122 -20.72 -7.21 10.57
C GLU A 122 -21.47 -6.39 11.63
N ALA A 123 -20.76 -5.59 12.43
CA ALA A 123 -21.37 -4.68 13.38
C ALA A 123 -22.32 -3.70 12.67
N TRP A 124 -21.90 -3.16 11.52
CA TRP A 124 -22.69 -2.19 10.77
C TRP A 124 -23.94 -2.81 10.16
N MET A 125 -23.81 -3.99 9.55
CA MET A 125 -24.92 -4.73 8.96
C MET A 125 -25.93 -5.20 10.02
N SER A 126 -25.47 -5.43 11.25
CA SER A 126 -26.30 -5.86 12.38
C SER A 126 -26.93 -4.69 13.15
N GLY A 127 -26.67 -3.43 12.76
CA GLY A 127 -27.15 -2.24 13.47
C GLY A 127 -26.51 -2.02 14.85
N ARG A 128 -25.32 -2.57 15.09
CA ARG A 128 -24.53 -2.35 16.32
C ARG A 128 -23.74 -1.05 16.23
N ASP A 129 -24.46 0.05 16.00
CA ASP A 129 -23.86 1.35 15.67
C ASP A 129 -23.02 1.91 16.83
N ASP A 130 -23.44 1.72 18.07
CA ASP A 130 -22.70 2.19 19.26
C ASP A 130 -21.28 1.59 19.34
N GLU A 131 -21.12 0.31 18.99
CA GLU A 131 -19.82 -0.38 18.95
C GLU A 131 -18.90 0.21 17.87
N LEU A 132 -19.47 0.63 16.74
CA LEU A 132 -18.75 1.25 15.63
C LEU A 132 -18.31 2.67 15.96
N ILE A 133 -19.22 3.48 16.49
CA ILE A 133 -18.96 4.89 16.82
C ILE A 133 -17.85 5.01 17.88
N ALA A 134 -17.78 4.06 18.82
CA ALA A 134 -16.69 3.99 19.79
C ALA A 134 -15.32 3.80 19.14
N LYS A 135 -15.26 3.12 17.98
CA LYS A 135 -14.05 2.83 17.22
C LYS A 135 -13.71 3.88 16.17
N PHE A 136 -14.58 4.85 15.91
CA PHE A 136 -14.33 5.94 14.96
C PHE A 136 -13.24 6.88 15.49
N ASP A 137 -12.44 7.42 14.58
CA ASP A 137 -11.62 8.58 14.88
C ASP A 137 -12.50 9.85 14.94
N ASP A 138 -11.88 10.98 15.34
CA ASP A 138 -12.61 12.23 15.51
C ASP A 138 -13.09 12.83 14.17
N THR A 139 -12.37 12.54 13.08
CA THR A 139 -12.74 12.99 11.73
C THR A 139 -13.97 12.24 11.23
N MET A 140 -14.01 10.92 11.43
CA MET A 140 -15.09 10.03 11.04
C MET A 140 -16.35 10.28 11.85
N ARG A 141 -16.24 10.54 13.17
CA ARG A 141 -17.38 10.98 13.98
C ARG A 141 -18.01 12.27 13.48
N ALA A 142 -17.20 13.20 12.95
CA ALA A 142 -17.71 14.45 12.37
C ALA A 142 -18.40 14.24 11.01
N GLN A 143 -17.94 13.29 10.19
CA GLN A 143 -18.46 13.06 8.83
C GLN A 143 -19.62 12.05 8.75
N LEU A 144 -19.63 11.07 9.65
CA LEU A 144 -20.63 10.01 9.74
C LEU A 144 -21.18 9.92 11.18
N PRO A 145 -22.00 10.90 11.60
CA PRO A 145 -22.66 10.87 12.90
C PRO A 145 -23.65 9.68 13.01
N PRO A 146 -24.04 9.29 14.24
CA PRO A 146 -24.81 8.07 14.50
C PRO A 146 -26.07 7.93 13.65
N ASP A 147 -26.85 9.00 13.55
CA ASP A 147 -28.10 9.02 12.77
C ASP A 147 -27.88 8.76 11.28
N LYS A 148 -26.73 9.18 10.74
CA LYS A 148 -26.37 8.98 9.34
C LYS A 148 -25.86 7.57 9.10
N LEU A 149 -25.09 7.01 10.04
CA LEU A 149 -24.62 5.62 9.98
C LEU A 149 -25.80 4.65 9.95
N ALA A 150 -26.78 4.82 10.85
CA ALA A 150 -27.97 4.00 10.96
C ALA A 150 -28.84 4.00 9.68
N GLN A 151 -28.87 5.13 8.97
CA GLN A 151 -29.65 5.28 7.74
C GLN A 151 -28.93 4.75 6.49
N THR A 152 -27.59 4.66 6.51
CA THR A 152 -26.81 4.36 5.31
C THR A 152 -27.01 2.93 4.82
N TRP A 153 -27.06 1.94 5.73
CA TRP A 153 -27.23 0.53 5.35
C TRP A 153 -28.62 0.18 4.80
N PRO A 154 -29.74 0.62 5.41
CA PRO A 154 -31.08 0.45 4.83
C PRO A 154 -31.23 1.11 3.46
N GLN A 155 -30.63 2.28 3.25
CA GLN A 155 -30.65 2.96 1.96
C GLN A 155 -29.87 2.18 0.90
N LEU A 156 -28.70 1.64 1.25
CA LEU A 156 -27.90 0.82 0.36
C LEU A 156 -28.65 -0.44 -0.07
N THR A 157 -29.17 -1.21 0.89
CA THR A 157 -29.91 -2.46 0.61
C THR A 157 -31.19 -2.22 -0.20
N SER A 158 -31.81 -1.05 -0.08
CA SER A 158 -32.93 -0.64 -0.96
C SER A 158 -32.51 -0.41 -2.41
N LEU A 159 -31.23 -0.09 -2.67
CA LEU A 159 -30.69 0.19 -4.01
C LEU A 159 -30.08 -1.05 -4.66
N VAL A 160 -29.36 -1.87 -3.90
CA VAL A 160 -28.59 -3.03 -4.42
C VAL A 160 -29.17 -4.38 -4.00
N GLY A 161 -30.32 -4.39 -3.33
CA GLY A 161 -30.98 -5.62 -2.88
C GLY A 161 -30.39 -6.20 -1.58
N ALA A 162 -30.83 -7.41 -1.23
CA ALA A 162 -30.40 -8.06 0.00
C ALA A 162 -28.91 -8.44 -0.04
N TYR A 163 -28.23 -8.32 1.10
CA TYR A 163 -26.88 -8.83 1.27
C TYR A 163 -26.89 -10.37 1.32
N GLU A 164 -25.95 -10.99 0.61
CA GLU A 164 -25.87 -12.46 0.47
C GLU A 164 -24.63 -13.03 1.16
N SER A 165 -23.44 -12.50 0.87
CA SER A 165 -22.18 -13.02 1.40
C SER A 165 -21.02 -12.03 1.29
N CYS A 166 -19.89 -12.34 1.90
CA CYS A 166 -18.64 -11.61 1.71
C CYS A 166 -17.51 -12.56 1.33
N GLY A 167 -16.55 -12.04 0.57
CA GLY A 167 -15.31 -12.73 0.20
C GLY A 167 -14.13 -12.37 1.11
N ASP A 168 -12.95 -12.83 0.72
CA ASP A 168 -11.74 -12.63 1.52
C ASP A 168 -11.31 -11.14 1.56
N PRO A 169 -11.02 -10.59 2.75
CA PRO A 169 -10.56 -9.22 2.90
C PRO A 169 -9.13 -9.04 2.37
N VAL A 170 -8.90 -7.96 1.62
CA VAL A 170 -7.59 -7.59 1.10
C VAL A 170 -7.13 -6.28 1.75
N ALA A 171 -6.12 -6.39 2.63
CA ALA A 171 -5.51 -5.24 3.28
C ALA A 171 -4.33 -4.70 2.46
N ARG A 172 -4.24 -3.37 2.37
CA ARG A 172 -3.11 -2.67 1.74
C ARG A 172 -2.77 -1.39 2.52
N PRO A 173 -1.48 -1.05 2.64
CA PRO A 173 -1.08 0.25 3.17
C PRO A 173 -1.45 1.38 2.19
N PHE A 174 -1.85 2.53 2.71
CA PHE A 174 -2.08 3.76 1.95
C PHE A 174 -1.80 5.00 2.82
N GLY A 175 -0.63 5.62 2.63
CA GLY A 175 -0.19 6.73 3.46
C GLY A 175 -0.09 6.31 4.93
N GLU A 176 -0.73 7.05 5.83
CA GLU A 176 -0.80 6.76 7.27
C GLU A 176 -1.88 5.73 7.65
N HIS A 177 -2.61 5.21 6.65
CA HIS A 177 -3.78 4.36 6.87
C HIS A 177 -3.58 2.94 6.33
N THR A 178 -4.32 1.99 6.90
CA THR A 178 -4.52 0.67 6.31
C THR A 178 -5.89 0.63 5.65
N ILE A 179 -5.93 0.42 4.34
CA ILE A 179 -7.18 0.23 3.61
C ILE A 179 -7.44 -1.27 3.49
N VAL A 180 -8.63 -1.69 3.90
CA VAL A 180 -9.10 -3.06 3.73
C VAL A 180 -10.32 -3.03 2.83
N ASN A 181 -10.23 -3.76 1.71
CA ASN A 181 -11.36 -3.97 0.81
C ASN A 181 -11.89 -5.39 1.03
N VAL A 182 -13.19 -5.50 1.27
CA VAL A 182 -13.92 -6.75 1.44
C VAL A 182 -14.90 -6.87 0.27
N PRO A 183 -14.78 -7.88 -0.60
CA PRO A 183 -15.80 -8.18 -1.60
C PRO A 183 -17.12 -8.50 -0.90
N LEU A 184 -18.21 -7.87 -1.31
CA LEU A 184 -19.56 -8.11 -0.79
C LEU A 184 -20.48 -8.50 -1.95
N GLU A 185 -21.27 -9.55 -1.76
CA GLU A 185 -22.29 -9.98 -2.72
C GLU A 185 -23.67 -9.54 -2.26
N PHE A 186 -24.43 -8.95 -3.17
CA PHE A 186 -25.82 -8.56 -2.99
C PHE A 186 -26.66 -9.06 -4.17
N GLU A 187 -27.97 -9.17 -3.98
CA GLU A 187 -28.93 -9.57 -5.02
C GLU A 187 -28.79 -8.74 -6.31
N GLY A 188 -28.52 -7.44 -6.17
CA GLY A 188 -28.32 -6.49 -7.28
C GLY A 188 -26.91 -6.48 -7.87
N GLY A 189 -26.01 -7.33 -7.37
CA GLY A 189 -24.65 -7.51 -7.87
C GLY A 189 -23.54 -7.19 -6.85
N PRO A 190 -22.28 -7.46 -7.23
CA PRO A 190 -21.13 -7.33 -6.32
C PRO A 190 -20.82 -5.89 -5.97
N MET A 191 -20.40 -5.67 -4.73
CA MET A 191 -19.94 -4.41 -4.17
C MET A 191 -18.63 -4.62 -3.40
N THR A 192 -17.99 -3.54 -2.96
CA THR A 192 -16.79 -3.58 -2.11
C THR A 192 -17.02 -2.78 -0.85
N GLY A 193 -17.00 -3.46 0.30
CA GLY A 193 -16.92 -2.82 1.60
C GLY A 193 -15.48 -2.37 1.86
N ARG A 194 -15.26 -1.07 1.99
CA ARG A 194 -13.95 -0.50 2.28
C ARG A 194 -13.91 0.05 3.69
N VAL A 195 -13.00 -0.46 4.49
CA VAL A 195 -12.68 0.06 5.82
C VAL A 195 -11.28 0.66 5.79
N VAL A 196 -11.15 1.87 6.32
CA VAL A 196 -9.87 2.57 6.42
C VAL A 196 -9.54 2.71 7.90
N PHE A 197 -8.41 2.15 8.31
CA PHE A 197 -7.90 2.25 9.67
C PHE A 197 -6.76 3.26 9.75
N ASP A 198 -6.72 4.05 10.81
CA ASP A 198 -5.56 4.84 11.18
C ASP A 198 -4.45 3.97 11.81
N ALA A 199 -3.34 4.60 12.20
CA ALA A 199 -2.21 3.92 12.84
C ALA A 199 -2.54 3.31 14.22
N ASP A 200 -3.56 3.82 14.91
CA ASP A 200 -4.03 3.33 16.22
C ASP A 200 -5.09 2.21 16.06
N GLY A 201 -5.49 1.89 14.82
CA GLY A 201 -6.54 0.93 14.53
C GLY A 201 -7.96 1.49 14.70
N ARG A 202 -8.12 2.81 14.78
CA ARG A 202 -9.44 3.47 14.70
C ARG A 202 -9.91 3.57 13.27
N ILE A 203 -11.22 3.60 13.09
CA ILE A 203 -11.87 3.70 11.78
C ILE A 203 -11.83 5.16 11.35
N ALA A 204 -11.01 5.44 10.34
CA ALA A 204 -10.90 6.73 9.66
C ALA A 204 -11.80 6.83 8.42
N GLY A 205 -12.37 5.71 7.97
CA GLY A 205 -13.27 5.66 6.83
C GLY A 205 -14.03 4.35 6.70
N LEU A 206 -15.27 4.44 6.25
CA LEU A 206 -16.16 3.30 5.99
C LEU A 206 -17.00 3.60 4.75
N PHE A 207 -16.92 2.75 3.73
CA PHE A 207 -17.59 2.95 2.45
C PHE A 207 -18.12 1.64 1.89
N VAL A 208 -19.17 1.73 1.07
CA VAL A 208 -19.57 0.67 0.15
C VAL A 208 -19.50 1.22 -1.27
N LEU A 209 -18.67 0.60 -2.10
CA LEU A 209 -18.31 1.09 -3.43
C LEU A 209 -18.63 0.03 -4.48
N ARG A 210 -18.73 0.45 -5.75
CA ARG A 210 -18.71 -0.51 -6.85
C ARG A 210 -17.33 -1.19 -6.95
N PRO A 211 -17.25 -2.44 -7.43
CA PRO A 211 -15.97 -3.09 -7.64
C PRO A 211 -15.07 -2.30 -8.59
N GLY A 212 -13.77 -2.20 -8.28
CA GLY A 212 -12.77 -1.55 -9.13
C GLY A 212 -12.61 -0.04 -8.97
N VAL A 213 -13.33 0.59 -8.04
CA VAL A 213 -13.23 2.03 -7.69
C VAL A 213 -12.31 2.25 -6.48
#